data_AF-A0A2V9BXY7-F1
#
_entry.id   AF-A0A2V9BXY7-F1
#
_cell.length_a   1.000
_cell.length_b   1.000
_cell.length_c   1.000
_cell.angle_alpha   90.00
_cell.angle_beta   90.00
_cell.angle_gamma   90.00
#
_symmetry.space_group_name_H-M   'P 1'
#
loop_
_entity.id
_entity.type
_entity.pdbx_description
1 polymer ?
#
loop_
_entity_poly.entity_id
_entity_poly.type
_entity_poly.pdbx_seq_one_letter_code
_entity_poly.pdbx_strand_id
1 'polypeptide(L)'
;GVYHTEKADGDQGQFWLQWKYFDENIPSVIKSTAGWYIIKLDSPDDATRVAKAIDEKFVNSPHETKTETESAFAGYFAKQFGNIEFLILAIGSVVFFTLLLVTGNTMAISVRERTAELGVLKAIGVSDRSVLFLVLAESVTIALFGGVLGLTLALVMIPGIGAALTGMLPPLLLSKPMLSFGLGFALLVGVISGLLPGISAMRMRVVNALRRV
;
A
#
# COMPACT_ATOMS: atom_id res chain seq x y z
N GLY A 1 9.70 31.58 19.48
CA GLY A 1 8.34 31.41 20.01
C GLY A 1 7.72 30.19 19.36
N VAL A 2 6.76 29.54 20.02
CA VAL A 2 5.98 28.46 19.39
C VAL A 2 4.93 29.13 18.51
N TYR A 3 4.88 28.77 17.22
CA TYR A 3 3.82 29.24 16.34
C TYR A 3 2.70 28.20 16.32
N HIS A 4 1.46 28.66 16.26
CA HIS A 4 0.29 27.82 16.09
C HIS A 4 -0.33 28.13 14.73
N THR A 5 -0.68 27.10 14.00
CA THR A 5 -1.33 27.24 12.70
C THR A 5 -2.84 27.27 12.90
N GLU A 6 -3.52 28.18 12.20
CA GLU A 6 -4.99 28.30 12.22
C GLU A 6 -5.69 27.21 11.38
N LYS A 7 -4.95 26.48 10.54
CA LYS A 7 -5.48 25.37 9.73
C LYS A 7 -5.34 24.05 10.47
N ALA A 8 -6.41 23.23 10.41
CA ALA A 8 -6.46 21.91 11.04
C ALA A 8 -5.39 20.91 10.53
N ASP A 9 -4.78 21.19 9.37
CA ASP A 9 -3.73 20.38 8.73
C ASP A 9 -2.36 21.10 8.71
N GLY A 10 -2.18 22.12 9.55
CA GLY A 10 -0.92 22.84 9.58
C GLY A 10 0.17 22.10 10.35
N ASP A 11 1.32 21.92 9.70
CA ASP A 11 2.50 21.31 10.27
C ASP A 11 3.10 22.17 11.39
N GLN A 12 3.03 21.66 12.63
CA GLN A 12 3.64 22.24 13.84
C GLN A 12 4.97 21.59 14.19
N GLY A 13 5.46 20.64 13.36
CA GLY A 13 6.74 19.96 13.55
C GLY A 13 7.94 20.73 13.00
N GLN A 14 7.71 21.79 12.22
CA GLN A 14 8.79 22.65 11.71
C GLN A 14 9.26 23.64 12.76
N PHE A 15 10.57 23.90 12.79
CA PHE A 15 11.18 24.93 13.62
C PHE A 15 11.81 25.98 12.72
N TRP A 16 11.40 27.23 12.90
CA TRP A 16 11.98 28.36 12.17
C TRP A 16 13.06 29.01 13.02
N LEU A 17 14.24 29.11 12.45
CA LEU A 17 15.42 29.68 13.10
C LEU A 17 15.89 30.88 12.29
N GLN A 18 16.40 31.89 12.98
CA GLN A 18 17.00 33.04 12.31
C GLN A 18 18.37 32.60 11.75
N TRP A 19 18.51 32.68 10.42
CA TRP A 19 19.64 32.10 9.69
C TRP A 19 20.99 32.57 10.21
N LYS A 20 21.15 33.86 10.49
CA LYS A 20 22.43 34.43 10.93
C LYS A 20 22.88 33.83 12.27
N TYR A 21 21.98 33.70 13.24
CA TYR A 21 22.28 33.08 14.53
C TYR A 21 22.54 31.57 14.40
N PHE A 22 21.85 30.89 13.49
CA PHE A 22 22.10 29.48 13.22
C PHE A 22 23.50 29.27 12.61
N ASP A 23 23.83 30.04 11.58
CA ASP A 23 25.09 29.96 10.85
C ASP A 23 26.33 30.31 11.71
N GLU A 24 26.17 31.22 12.67
CA GLU A 24 27.23 31.57 13.61
C GLU A 24 27.66 30.38 14.51
N ASN A 25 26.72 29.47 14.82
CA ASN A 25 26.87 28.40 15.80
C ASN A 25 27.02 26.98 15.23
N ILE A 26 27.03 26.81 13.90
CA ILE A 26 27.20 25.50 13.24
C ILE A 26 28.68 25.15 12.97
N PRO A 27 29.01 23.85 12.85
CA PRO A 27 30.35 23.40 12.48
C PRO A 27 30.85 24.07 11.19
N SER A 28 32.15 24.37 11.14
CA SER A 28 32.80 25.06 10.01
C SER A 28 32.61 24.37 8.65
N VAL A 29 32.29 23.08 8.64
CA VAL A 29 32.06 22.27 7.42
C VAL A 29 30.77 22.65 6.68
N ILE A 30 29.76 23.14 7.39
CA ILE A 30 28.44 23.51 6.82
C ILE A 30 28.15 25.01 6.95
N LYS A 31 29.12 25.77 7.46
CA LYS A 31 29.02 27.21 7.66
C LYS A 31 28.92 27.94 6.32
N SER A 32 28.13 29.00 6.28
CA SER A 32 27.80 29.81 5.10
C SER A 32 27.16 29.03 3.94
N THR A 33 26.63 27.83 4.19
CA THR A 33 26.07 26.96 3.14
C THR A 33 24.56 26.82 3.31
N ALA A 34 23.78 27.36 2.37
CA ALA A 34 22.34 27.14 2.32
C ALA A 34 22.00 26.03 1.33
N GLY A 35 21.09 25.13 1.70
CA GLY A 35 20.69 24.02 0.83
C GLY A 35 19.74 24.43 -0.30
N TRP A 36 18.82 25.35 -0.02
CA TRP A 36 17.77 25.78 -0.96
C TRP A 36 17.32 27.20 -0.62
N TYR A 37 16.97 27.96 -1.66
CA TYR A 37 16.44 29.30 -1.55
C TYR A 37 15.04 29.33 -2.17
N ILE A 38 14.09 29.94 -1.46
CA ILE A 38 12.74 30.17 -1.97
C ILE A 38 12.64 31.64 -2.39
N ILE A 39 12.34 31.87 -3.66
CA ILE A 39 12.23 33.20 -4.24
C ILE A 39 10.78 33.43 -4.62
N LYS A 40 10.17 34.46 -4.05
CA LYS A 40 8.82 34.87 -4.41
C LYS A 40 8.88 35.77 -5.65
N LEU A 41 8.10 35.42 -6.67
CA LEU A 41 7.97 36.20 -7.90
C LEU A 41 6.78 37.14 -7.83
N ASP A 42 6.91 38.32 -8.44
CA ASP A 42 5.81 39.28 -8.59
C ASP A 42 4.78 38.83 -9.64
N SER A 43 5.25 38.16 -10.70
CA SER A 43 4.42 37.53 -11.74
C SER A 43 4.86 36.08 -11.99
N PRO A 44 3.93 35.11 -12.12
CA PRO A 44 4.25 33.73 -12.47
C PRO A 44 4.93 33.58 -13.84
N ASP A 45 4.62 34.46 -14.79
CA ASP A 45 5.14 34.40 -16.16
C ASP A 45 6.65 34.66 -16.23
N ASP A 46 7.20 35.34 -15.21
CA ASP A 46 8.61 35.62 -15.10
C ASP A 46 9.45 34.44 -14.62
N ALA A 47 8.82 33.34 -14.19
CA ALA A 47 9.50 32.25 -13.50
C ALA A 47 10.64 31.64 -14.33
N THR A 48 10.41 31.37 -15.62
CA THR A 48 11.44 30.80 -16.51
C THR A 48 12.59 31.79 -16.77
N ARG A 49 12.26 33.07 -16.96
CA ARG A 49 13.25 34.13 -17.20
C ARG A 49 14.14 34.35 -15.98
N VAL A 50 13.53 34.45 -14.80
CA VAL A 50 14.23 34.66 -13.53
C VAL A 50 15.06 33.44 -13.16
N ALA A 51 14.53 32.22 -13.31
CA ALA A 51 15.29 30.99 -13.07
C ALA A 51 16.56 30.92 -13.94
N LYS A 52 16.43 31.19 -15.24
CA LYS A 52 17.58 31.20 -16.16
C LYS A 52 18.61 32.27 -15.78
N ALA A 53 18.16 33.47 -15.43
CA ALA A 53 19.05 34.56 -15.04
C ALA A 53 19.82 34.26 -13.74
N ILE A 54 19.20 33.53 -12.80
CA ILE A 54 19.87 33.06 -11.58
C ILE A 54 20.92 32.01 -11.96
N ASP A 55 20.55 30.97 -12.69
CA ASP A 55 21.46 29.88 -13.03
C ASP A 55 22.66 30.36 -13.87
N GLU A 56 22.45 31.29 -14.82
CA GLU A 56 23.53 31.92 -15.58
C GLU A 56 24.51 32.70 -14.70
N LYS A 57 24.03 33.31 -13.61
CA LYS A 57 24.87 34.07 -12.69
C LYS A 57 25.76 33.18 -11.83
N PHE A 58 25.33 31.95 -11.56
CA PHE A 58 26.03 30.99 -10.70
C PHE A 58 26.74 29.86 -11.46
N VAL A 59 26.60 29.78 -12.79
CA VAL A 59 27.22 28.74 -13.63
C VAL A 59 28.75 28.64 -13.49
N ASN A 60 29.43 29.76 -13.22
CA ASN A 60 30.89 29.79 -13.03
C ASN A 60 31.30 29.88 -11.55
N SER A 61 30.35 29.67 -10.63
CA SER A 61 30.63 29.70 -9.20
C SER A 61 30.97 28.30 -8.69
N PRO A 62 31.67 28.17 -7.56
CA PRO A 62 31.91 26.88 -6.90
C PRO A 62 30.63 26.14 -6.48
N HIS A 63 29.47 26.80 -6.55
CA HIS A 63 28.16 26.31 -6.13
C HIS A 63 27.14 26.59 -7.23
N GLU A 64 27.22 25.84 -8.33
CA GLU A 64 26.25 25.92 -9.41
C GLU A 64 24.82 25.72 -8.89
N THR A 65 23.93 26.65 -9.24
CA THR A 65 22.52 26.57 -8.85
C THR A 65 21.71 25.89 -9.93
N LYS A 66 20.65 25.21 -9.49
CA LYS A 66 19.59 24.73 -10.37
C LYS A 66 18.28 25.33 -9.88
N THR A 67 17.75 26.28 -10.63
CA THR A 67 16.54 27.00 -10.26
C THR A 67 15.35 26.44 -11.01
N GLU A 68 14.35 25.94 -10.28
CA GLU A 68 13.14 25.40 -10.86
C GLU A 68 11.91 26.07 -10.25
N THR A 69 10.80 26.05 -10.99
CA THR A 69 9.53 26.54 -10.44
C THR A 69 9.04 25.61 -9.34
N GLU A 70 8.32 26.15 -8.36
CA GLU A 70 7.70 25.36 -7.29
C GLU A 70 6.81 24.26 -7.87
N SER A 71 6.10 24.53 -8.98
CA SER A 71 5.27 23.53 -9.67
C SER A 71 6.08 22.37 -10.27
N ALA A 72 7.26 22.65 -10.84
CA ALA A 72 8.15 21.63 -11.38
C ALA A 72 8.78 20.80 -10.25
N PHE A 73 9.25 21.47 -9.20
CA PHE A 73 9.79 20.84 -8.00
C PHE A 73 8.74 19.91 -7.35
N ALA A 74 7.53 20.40 -7.12
CA ALA A 74 6.41 19.61 -6.62
C ALA A 74 6.07 18.42 -7.55
N GLY A 75 6.18 18.62 -8.87
CA GLY A 75 6.02 17.56 -9.86
C GLY A 75 7.04 16.43 -9.73
N TYR A 76 8.29 16.72 -9.33
CA TYR A 76 9.30 15.68 -9.05
C TYR A 76 8.94 14.85 -7.81
N PHE A 77 8.49 15.49 -6.73
CA PHE A 77 8.00 14.77 -5.55
C PHE A 77 6.78 13.91 -5.90
N ALA A 78 5.80 14.47 -6.62
CA ALA A 78 4.62 13.74 -7.05
C ALA A 78 4.97 12.51 -7.90
N LYS A 79 5.95 12.62 -8.81
CA LYS A 79 6.45 11.48 -9.58
C LYS A 79 7.17 10.44 -8.72
N GLN A 80 7.96 10.87 -7.74
CA GLN A 80 8.69 9.97 -6.86
C GLN A 80 7.74 9.16 -5.97
N PHE A 81 6.72 9.82 -5.40
CA PHE A 81 5.66 9.16 -4.65
C PHE A 81 4.77 8.29 -5.54
N GLY A 82 4.40 8.76 -6.74
CA GLY A 82 3.61 7.97 -7.70
C GLY A 82 4.31 6.70 -8.16
N ASN A 83 5.64 6.71 -8.30
CA ASN A 83 6.42 5.51 -8.62
C ASN A 83 6.43 4.50 -7.46
N ILE A 84 6.47 4.97 -6.21
CA ILE A 84 6.42 4.10 -5.02
C ILE A 84 5.04 3.46 -4.88
N GLU A 85 3.98 4.24 -5.02
CA GLU A 85 2.60 3.74 -4.99
C GLU A 85 2.39 2.69 -6.09
N PHE A 86 2.80 3.00 -7.32
CA PHE A 86 2.74 2.07 -8.43
C PHE A 86 3.50 0.76 -8.14
N LEU A 87 4.70 0.84 -7.57
CA LEU A 87 5.50 -0.34 -7.22
C LEU A 87 4.81 -1.20 -6.16
N ILE A 88 4.28 -0.58 -5.10
CA ILE A 88 3.56 -1.28 -4.02
C ILE A 88 2.31 -1.95 -4.58
N LEU A 89 1.53 -1.25 -5.41
CA LEU A 89 0.34 -1.81 -6.04
C LEU A 89 0.69 -2.93 -7.03
N ALA A 90 1.77 -2.79 -7.80
CA ALA A 90 2.24 -3.82 -8.71
C ALA A 90 2.63 -5.09 -7.96
N ILE A 91 3.47 -5.00 -6.93
CA ILE A 91 3.86 -6.14 -6.10
C ILE A 91 2.63 -6.73 -5.39
N GLY A 92 1.78 -5.87 -4.81
CA GLY A 92 0.53 -6.28 -4.16
C GLY A 92 -0.40 -7.05 -5.09
N SER A 93 -0.50 -6.62 -6.36
CA SER A 93 -1.31 -7.31 -7.37
C SER A 93 -0.76 -8.70 -7.68
N VAL A 94 0.56 -8.84 -7.84
CA VAL A 94 1.20 -10.14 -8.08
C VAL A 94 0.97 -11.08 -6.90
N VAL A 95 1.16 -10.59 -5.67
CA VAL A 95 0.89 -11.37 -4.44
C VAL A 95 -0.59 -11.77 -4.36
N PHE A 96 -1.50 -10.87 -4.70
CA PHE A 96 -2.93 -11.18 -4.73
C PHE A 96 -3.27 -12.29 -5.71
N PHE A 97 -2.76 -12.21 -6.95
CA PHE A 97 -3.01 -13.24 -7.97
C PHE A 97 -2.38 -14.58 -7.60
N THR A 98 -1.17 -14.59 -7.04
CA THR A 98 -0.54 -15.84 -6.60
C THR A 98 -1.31 -16.46 -5.44
N LEU A 99 -1.80 -15.67 -4.48
CA LEU A 99 -2.66 -16.16 -3.41
C LEU A 99 -3.96 -16.77 -3.95
N LEU A 100 -4.61 -16.12 -4.92
CA LEU A 100 -5.82 -16.67 -5.55
C LEU A 100 -5.56 -18.02 -6.23
N LEU A 101 -4.45 -18.13 -6.97
CA LEU A 101 -4.09 -19.37 -7.65
C LEU A 101 -3.78 -20.49 -6.66
N VAL A 102 -3.00 -20.19 -5.62
CA VAL A 102 -2.62 -21.18 -4.59
C VAL A 102 -3.85 -21.64 -3.82
N THR A 103 -4.63 -20.70 -3.28
CA THR A 103 -5.84 -21.03 -2.48
C THR A 103 -6.90 -21.72 -3.33
N GLY A 104 -7.12 -21.27 -4.57
CA GLY A 104 -8.08 -21.87 -5.49
C GLY A 104 -7.67 -23.29 -5.89
N ASN A 105 -6.38 -23.53 -6.14
CA ASN A 105 -5.88 -24.87 -6.44
C ASN A 105 -6.02 -25.80 -5.23
N THR A 106 -5.68 -25.35 -4.03
CA THR A 106 -5.85 -26.12 -2.79
C THR A 106 -7.32 -26.48 -2.56
N MET A 107 -8.23 -25.53 -2.77
CA MET A 107 -9.68 -25.78 -2.69
C MET A 107 -10.14 -26.78 -3.75
N ALA A 108 -9.63 -26.69 -4.98
CA ALA A 108 -9.95 -27.65 -6.03
C ALA A 108 -9.49 -29.07 -5.67
N ILE A 109 -8.34 -29.23 -5.00
CA ILE A 109 -7.86 -30.52 -4.50
C ILE A 109 -8.77 -31.03 -3.38
N SER A 110 -9.06 -30.21 -2.36
CA SER A 110 -9.97 -30.58 -1.25
C SER A 110 -11.35 -31.06 -1.75
N VAL A 111 -11.95 -30.32 -2.69
CA VAL A 111 -13.23 -30.71 -3.31
C VAL A 111 -13.12 -32.04 -4.06
N ARG A 112 -12.00 -32.30 -4.75
CA ARG A 112 -11.80 -33.55 -5.49
C ARG A 112 -11.69 -34.74 -4.55
N GLU A 113 -10.96 -34.61 -3.44
CA GLU A 113 -10.82 -35.66 -2.44
C GLU A 113 -12.17 -36.01 -1.79
N ARG A 114 -13.00 -34.99 -1.54
CA ARG A 114 -14.31 -35.14 -0.89
C ARG A 114 -15.48 -35.27 -1.88
N THR A 115 -15.20 -35.61 -3.15
CA THR A 115 -16.22 -35.73 -4.20
C THR A 115 -17.33 -36.72 -3.83
N ALA A 116 -16.97 -37.85 -3.20
CA ALA A 116 -17.93 -38.87 -2.79
C ALA A 116 -18.90 -38.34 -1.73
N GLU A 117 -18.39 -37.62 -0.71
CA GLU A 117 -19.20 -36.99 0.33
C GLU A 117 -20.19 -35.98 -0.25
N LEU A 118 -19.71 -35.10 -1.15
CA LEU A 118 -20.55 -34.12 -1.84
C LEU A 118 -21.59 -34.81 -2.74
N GLY A 119 -21.25 -35.94 -3.36
CA GLY A 119 -22.16 -36.78 -4.12
C GLY A 119 -23.29 -37.37 -3.27
N VAL A 120 -22.96 -37.85 -2.06
CA VAL A 120 -23.96 -38.36 -1.10
C VAL A 120 -24.89 -37.25 -0.64
N LEU A 121 -24.36 -36.05 -0.32
CA LEU A 121 -25.18 -34.88 0.04
C LEU A 121 -26.19 -34.54 -1.06
N LYS A 122 -25.77 -34.55 -2.33
CA LYS A 122 -26.67 -34.34 -3.46
C LYS A 122 -27.69 -35.47 -3.64
N ALA A 123 -27.30 -36.71 -3.35
CA ALA A 123 -28.19 -37.87 -3.45
C ALA A 123 -29.33 -37.82 -2.41
N ILE A 124 -29.07 -37.29 -1.21
CA ILE A 124 -30.09 -37.08 -0.17
C ILE A 124 -30.93 -35.81 -0.36
N GLY A 125 -30.75 -35.09 -1.47
CA GLY A 125 -31.58 -33.95 -1.87
C GLY A 125 -31.02 -32.56 -1.54
N VAL A 126 -29.75 -32.43 -1.13
CA VAL A 126 -29.13 -31.11 -0.95
C VAL A 126 -29.02 -30.39 -2.29
N SER A 127 -29.46 -29.12 -2.32
CA SER A 127 -29.45 -28.33 -3.54
C SER A 127 -28.04 -28.02 -4.03
N ASP A 128 -27.89 -27.92 -5.35
CA ASP A 128 -26.67 -27.48 -6.04
C ASP A 128 -26.09 -26.19 -5.46
N ARG A 129 -26.96 -25.23 -5.10
CA ARG A 129 -26.56 -23.96 -4.49
C ARG A 129 -26.05 -24.13 -3.06
N SER A 130 -26.66 -25.03 -2.28
CA SER A 130 -26.20 -25.33 -0.93
C SER A 130 -24.79 -25.94 -0.92
N VAL A 131 -24.48 -26.79 -1.90
CA VAL A 131 -23.11 -27.32 -2.10
C VAL A 131 -22.13 -26.20 -2.45
N LEU A 132 -22.51 -25.27 -3.34
CA LEU A 132 -21.69 -24.09 -3.63
C LEU A 132 -21.41 -23.26 -2.37
N PHE A 133 -22.45 -22.93 -1.59
CA PHE A 133 -22.29 -22.14 -0.37
C PHE A 133 -21.45 -22.84 0.69
N LEU A 134 -21.52 -24.17 0.78
CA LEU A 134 -20.67 -24.95 1.69
C LEU A 134 -19.18 -24.78 1.33
N VAL A 135 -18.83 -24.96 0.05
CA VAL A 135 -17.44 -24.81 -0.41
C VAL A 135 -16.96 -23.36 -0.28
N LEU A 136 -17.82 -22.39 -0.60
CA LEU A 136 -17.51 -20.97 -0.41
C LEU A 136 -17.29 -20.63 1.06
N ALA A 137 -18.13 -21.15 1.98
CA ALA A 137 -17.98 -20.92 3.41
C ALA A 137 -16.67 -21.52 3.94
N GLU A 138 -16.29 -22.72 3.48
CA GLU A 138 -15.00 -23.33 3.83
C GLU A 138 -13.83 -22.46 3.35
N SER A 139 -13.86 -22.02 2.09
CA SER A 139 -12.83 -21.16 1.52
C SER A 139 -12.71 -19.80 2.22
N VAL A 140 -13.84 -19.14 2.47
CA VAL A 140 -13.90 -17.88 3.21
C VAL A 140 -13.40 -18.04 4.63
N THR A 141 -13.73 -19.14 5.31
CA THR A 141 -13.27 -19.39 6.68
C THR A 141 -11.75 -19.51 6.72
N ILE A 142 -11.14 -20.26 5.80
CA ILE A 142 -9.68 -20.39 5.72
C ILE A 142 -9.03 -19.03 5.40
N ALA A 143 -9.58 -18.29 4.44
CA ALA A 143 -9.07 -16.97 4.07
C ALA A 143 -9.17 -15.95 5.22
N LEU A 144 -10.28 -15.96 5.96
CA LEU A 144 -10.47 -15.12 7.14
C LEU A 144 -9.51 -15.48 8.27
N PHE A 145 -9.30 -16.76 8.55
CA PHE A 145 -8.32 -17.19 9.56
C PHE A 145 -6.91 -16.72 9.20
N GLY A 146 -6.50 -16.90 7.94
CA GLY A 146 -5.21 -16.40 7.46
C GLY A 146 -5.13 -14.87 7.52
N GLY A 147 -6.20 -14.16 7.13
CA GLY A 147 -6.28 -12.70 7.18
C GLY A 147 -6.20 -12.15 8.60
N VAL A 148 -6.93 -12.72 9.54
CA VAL A 148 -6.87 -12.33 10.97
C VAL A 148 -5.47 -12.56 11.52
N LEU A 149 -4.89 -13.74 11.32
CA LEU A 149 -3.53 -14.04 11.78
C LEU A 149 -2.49 -13.08 11.17
N GLY A 150 -2.59 -12.80 9.87
CA GLY A 150 -1.70 -11.86 9.19
C GLY A 150 -1.84 -10.43 9.73
N LEU A 151 -3.07 -9.96 9.95
CA LEU A 151 -3.34 -8.64 10.54
C LEU A 151 -2.86 -8.55 11.99
N THR A 152 -3.05 -9.59 12.79
CA THR A 152 -2.54 -9.65 14.16
C THR A 152 -1.01 -9.60 14.17
N LEU A 153 -0.35 -10.33 13.27
CA LEU A 153 1.11 -10.28 13.16
C LEU A 153 1.59 -8.90 12.73
N ALA A 154 0.90 -8.27 11.77
CA ALA A 154 1.21 -6.91 11.32
C ALA A 154 1.07 -5.89 12.46
N LEU A 155 0.01 -6.00 13.29
CA LEU A 155 -0.20 -5.14 14.46
C LEU A 155 0.94 -5.24 15.49
N VAL A 156 1.55 -6.41 15.63
CA VAL A 156 2.66 -6.63 16.58
C VAL A 156 4.00 -6.18 16.00
N MET A 157 4.25 -6.46 14.71
CA MET A 157 5.56 -6.20 14.09
C MET A 157 5.75 -4.75 13.64
N ILE A 158 4.71 -4.11 13.11
CA ILE A 158 4.82 -2.76 12.54
C ILE A 158 5.31 -1.72 13.55
N PRO A 159 4.85 -1.69 14.81
CA PRO A 159 5.38 -0.76 15.81
C PRO A 159 6.88 -0.94 16.07
N GLY A 160 7.36 -2.19 16.13
CA GLY A 160 8.77 -2.48 16.35
C GLY A 160 9.66 -2.06 15.17
N ILE A 161 9.18 -2.31 13.95
CA ILE A 161 9.85 -1.87 12.72
C ILE A 161 9.83 -0.33 12.62
N GLY A 162 8.68 0.28 12.92
CA GLY A 162 8.51 1.74 12.91
C GLY A 162 9.46 2.44 13.87
N ALA A 163 9.69 1.89 15.06
CA ALA A 163 10.66 2.41 16.02
C ALA A 163 12.10 2.36 15.48
N ALA A 164 12.48 1.27 14.81
CA ALA A 164 13.80 1.09 14.23
C ALA A 164 14.08 2.00 13.01
N LEU A 165 13.03 2.43 12.31
CA LEU A 165 13.11 3.27 11.10
C LEU A 165 12.77 4.74 11.36
N THR A 166 12.74 5.15 12.63
CA THR A 166 12.44 6.53 13.03
C THR A 166 13.37 7.53 12.34
N GLY A 167 12.79 8.52 11.65
CA GLY A 167 13.52 9.58 10.93
C GLY A 167 13.91 9.26 9.48
N MET A 168 13.78 8.01 9.01
CA MET A 168 14.03 7.64 7.60
C MET A 168 12.75 7.48 6.78
N LEU A 169 11.65 7.08 7.41
CA LEU A 169 10.36 6.86 6.75
C LEU A 169 9.24 7.58 7.51
N PRO A 170 8.14 7.97 6.82
CA PRO A 170 6.93 8.41 7.47
C PRO A 170 6.46 7.36 8.51
N PRO A 171 5.82 7.79 9.60
CA PRO A 171 5.37 6.87 10.64
C PRO A 171 4.44 5.81 10.04
N LEU A 172 4.84 4.54 10.18
CA LEU A 172 4.05 3.39 9.75
C LEU A 172 2.86 3.22 10.70
N LEU A 173 1.73 3.83 10.33
CA LEU A 173 0.51 3.81 11.13
C LEU A 173 -0.48 2.79 10.56
N LEU A 174 -0.82 1.78 11.36
CA LEU A 174 -1.95 0.90 11.11
C LEU A 174 -3.24 1.59 11.58
N SER A 175 -3.91 2.28 10.65
CA SER A 175 -5.20 2.91 10.95
C SER A 175 -6.34 1.88 11.00
N LYS A 176 -7.38 2.14 11.81
CA LYS A 176 -8.56 1.25 11.92
C LYS A 176 -9.24 0.94 10.57
N PRO A 177 -9.40 1.90 9.63
CA PRO A 177 -9.93 1.61 8.30
C PRO A 177 -9.06 0.63 7.52
N MET A 178 -7.73 0.67 7.70
CA MET A 178 -6.81 -0.23 7.01
C MET A 178 -6.96 -1.68 7.46
N LEU A 179 -7.25 -1.90 8.75
CA LEU A 179 -7.61 -3.23 9.26
C LEU A 179 -8.91 -3.74 8.65
N SER A 180 -9.93 -2.87 8.51
CA SER A 180 -11.19 -3.26 7.87
C SER A 180 -11.03 -3.56 6.38
N PHE A 181 -10.18 -2.80 5.67
CA PHE A 181 -9.82 -3.10 4.29
C PHE A 181 -9.10 -4.45 4.18
N GLY A 182 -8.16 -4.74 5.10
CA GLY A 182 -7.47 -6.03 5.14
C GLY A 182 -8.43 -7.21 5.33
N LEU A 183 -9.40 -7.08 6.23
CA LEU A 183 -10.45 -8.10 6.42
C LEU A 183 -11.35 -8.23 5.19
N GLY A 184 -11.75 -7.10 4.59
CA GLY A 184 -12.51 -7.09 3.34
C GLY A 184 -11.76 -7.76 2.18
N PHE A 185 -10.45 -7.58 2.14
CA PHE A 185 -9.58 -8.20 1.14
C PHE A 185 -9.46 -9.72 1.36
N ALA A 186 -9.33 -10.16 2.61
CA ALA A 186 -9.33 -11.59 2.95
C ALA A 186 -10.66 -12.27 2.56
N LEU A 187 -11.79 -11.60 2.83
CA LEU A 187 -13.12 -12.06 2.36
C LEU A 187 -13.17 -12.18 0.83
N LEU A 188 -12.69 -11.15 0.13
CA LEU A 188 -12.69 -11.11 -1.33
C LEU A 188 -11.82 -12.23 -1.93
N VAL A 189 -10.64 -12.49 -1.37
CA VAL A 189 -9.78 -13.62 -1.76
C VAL A 189 -10.47 -14.96 -1.53
N GLY A 190 -11.10 -15.16 -0.37
CA GLY A 190 -11.83 -16.40 -0.06
C GLY A 190 -13.00 -16.66 -1.00
N VAL A 191 -13.79 -15.62 -1.31
CA VAL A 191 -14.90 -15.74 -2.26
C VAL A 191 -14.41 -16.07 -3.66
N ILE A 192 -13.42 -15.32 -4.18
CA ILE A 192 -12.96 -15.50 -5.56
C ILE A 192 -12.26 -16.85 -5.75
N SER A 193 -11.40 -17.24 -4.79
CA SER A 193 -10.67 -18.51 -4.86
C SER A 193 -11.58 -19.73 -4.72
N GLY A 194 -12.60 -19.67 -3.85
CA GLY A 194 -13.57 -20.74 -3.66
C GLY A 194 -14.64 -20.85 -4.76
N LEU A 195 -14.82 -19.81 -5.58
CA LEU A 195 -15.90 -19.76 -6.57
C LEU A 195 -15.74 -20.80 -7.69
N LEU A 196 -14.54 -20.92 -8.28
CA LEU A 196 -14.29 -21.90 -9.36
C LEU A 196 -14.42 -23.36 -8.87
N PRO A 197 -13.80 -23.76 -7.74
CA PRO A 197 -14.00 -25.08 -7.14
C PRO A 197 -15.45 -25.32 -6.74
N GLY A 198 -16.13 -24.33 -6.14
CA GLY A 198 -17.51 -24.44 -5.71
C GLY A 198 -18.50 -24.61 -6.86
N ILE A 199 -18.29 -23.91 -7.98
CA ILE A 199 -19.08 -24.12 -9.21
C ILE A 199 -18.84 -25.52 -9.77
N SER A 200 -17.59 -25.99 -9.73
CA SER A 200 -17.24 -27.34 -10.18
C SER A 200 -17.93 -28.41 -9.32
N ALA A 201 -17.93 -28.25 -7.99
CA ALA A 201 -18.62 -29.11 -7.05
C ALA A 201 -20.14 -29.13 -7.28
N MET A 202 -20.74 -27.95 -7.43
CA MET A 202 -22.15 -27.78 -7.72
C MET A 202 -22.56 -28.52 -9.00
N ARG A 203 -21.78 -28.45 -10.08
CA ARG A 203 -22.08 -29.07 -11.38
C ARG A 203 -21.75 -30.56 -11.47
N MET A 204 -21.20 -31.18 -10.42
CA MET A 204 -20.91 -32.62 -10.46
C MET A 204 -22.19 -33.46 -10.52
N ARG A 205 -22.17 -34.51 -11.36
CA ARG A 205 -23.23 -35.51 -11.45
C ARG A 205 -23.04 -36.58 -10.37
N VAL A 206 -24.10 -36.87 -9.63
CA VAL A 206 -24.12 -37.88 -8.54
C VAL A 206 -23.59 -39.24 -9.02
N VAL A 207 -23.99 -39.67 -10.21
CA VAL A 207 -23.54 -40.94 -10.82
C VAL A 207 -22.02 -40.98 -11.01
N ASN A 208 -21.41 -39.85 -11.37
CA ASN A 208 -19.95 -39.76 -11.55
C ASN A 208 -19.22 -39.73 -10.20
N ALA A 209 -19.83 -39.15 -9.16
CA ALA A 209 -19.26 -39.08 -7.83
C ALA A 209 -19.21 -40.47 -7.16
N LEU A 210 -20.27 -41.27 -7.29
CA LEU A 210 -20.35 -42.61 -6.69
C LEU A 210 -19.56 -43.66 -7.46
N ARG A 211 -19.38 -43.50 -8.78
CA ARG A 211 -18.57 -44.42 -9.60
C ARG A 211 -17.05 -44.35 -9.28
N ARG A 212 -16.60 -43.33 -8.55
CA ARG A 212 -15.20 -43.13 -8.14
C ARG A 212 -14.85 -43.78 -6.80
N VAL A 213 -15.83 -44.37 -6.10
CA VAL A 213 -15.64 -45.08 -4.83
C VAL A 213 -15.44 -46.57 -5.10
#